data_AF-A0A3D0H5C1-F1
#
_entry.id   AF-A0A3D0H5C1-F1
#
_cell.length_a   1.000
_cell.length_b   1.000
_cell.length_c   1.000
_cell.angle_alpha   90.00
_cell.angle_beta   90.00
_cell.angle_gamma   90.00
#
_symmetry.space_group_name_H-M   'P 1'
#
loop_
_entity.id
_entity.type
_entity.pdbx_description
1 polymer ?
#
loop_
_entity_poly.entity_id
_entity_poly.type
_entity_poly.pdbx_seq_one_letter_code
_entity_poly.pdbx_strand_id
1 'polypeptide(L)'
;MSRKATLFMRALCWLLSLVLLIIGGGGCALFAKKQEQVAPIIVLPIFPPREVMQNGDYAEFLRGNQANWAECKDDDQCAIAIFSIAFVYAYPTSPYYNLKLGLYYFDELIQKYPQTPWGLQAKVWSDFMKKSIASEKSRYRLKNTIKYKDTTIKDLHKQIEQFEENEANMKEHEKKIEQPKEVDPVTDKREKELEKLIEKSRQIDIEIDRKERELLR
;
A
#
# COMPACT_ATOMS: atom_id res chain seq x y z
N MET A 1 72.85 22.61 80.21
CA MET A 1 72.01 21.76 79.33
C MET A 1 72.10 22.30 77.89
N SER A 2 72.42 21.42 76.94
CA SER A 2 73.07 21.74 75.67
C SER A 2 72.13 22.34 74.59
N ARG A 3 72.59 23.40 73.90
CA ARG A 3 71.93 24.08 72.75
C ARG A 3 71.51 23.14 71.61
N LYS A 4 72.01 21.90 71.58
CA LYS A 4 71.62 20.87 70.60
C LYS A 4 70.22 20.29 70.88
N ALA A 5 69.78 20.24 72.14
CA ALA A 5 68.45 19.73 72.51
C ALA A 5 67.32 20.68 72.08
N THR A 6 67.56 21.99 72.12
CA THR A 6 66.57 23.01 71.71
C THR A 6 66.41 23.09 70.19
N LEU A 7 67.44 22.76 69.40
CA LEU A 7 67.33 22.68 67.93
C LEU A 7 66.58 21.42 67.49
N PHE A 8 66.86 20.27 68.11
CA PHE A 8 66.14 19.02 67.83
C PHE A 8 64.64 19.11 68.17
N MET A 9 64.30 19.75 69.28
CA MET A 9 62.91 19.91 69.71
C MET A 9 62.12 20.86 68.80
N ARG A 10 62.77 21.87 68.21
CA ARG A 10 62.14 22.78 67.23
C ARG A 10 61.93 22.11 65.87
N ALA A 11 62.87 21.28 65.42
CA ALA A 11 62.74 20.49 64.20
C ALA A 11 61.64 19.41 64.31
N LEU A 12 61.53 18.75 65.48
CA LEU A 12 60.49 17.77 65.75
C LEU A 12 59.09 18.41 65.79
N CYS A 13 58.95 19.59 66.41
CA CYS A 13 57.69 20.34 66.39
C CYS A 13 57.31 20.82 64.97
N TRP A 14 58.28 21.20 64.14
CA TRP A 14 58.01 21.58 62.74
C TRP A 14 57.54 20.39 61.89
N LEU A 15 58.16 19.22 62.05
CA LEU A 15 57.76 18.00 61.35
C LEU A 15 56.38 17.50 61.82
N LEU A 16 56.08 17.58 63.12
CA LEU A 16 54.75 17.25 63.65
C LEU A 16 53.67 18.21 63.17
N SER A 17 53.94 19.52 63.09
CA SER A 17 53.01 20.49 62.51
C SER A 17 52.80 20.28 61.00
N LEU A 18 53.84 19.87 60.26
CA LEU A 18 53.72 19.56 58.82
C LEU A 18 52.86 18.30 58.60
N VAL A 19 53.02 17.28 59.45
CA VAL A 19 52.21 16.04 59.40
C VAL A 19 50.74 16.32 59.77
N LEU A 20 50.48 17.17 60.78
CA LEU A 20 49.12 17.61 61.14
C LEU A 20 48.44 18.41 60.02
N LEU A 21 49.19 19.20 59.25
CA LEU A 21 48.68 19.93 58.08
C LEU A 21 48.30 19.01 56.92
N ILE A 22 49.05 17.92 56.71
CA ILE A 22 48.76 16.93 55.65
C ILE A 22 47.54 16.06 56.02
N ILE A 23 47.36 15.72 57.31
CA ILE A 23 46.22 14.92 57.78
C ILE A 23 44.92 15.76 57.85
N GLY A 24 45.02 17.08 58.07
CA GLY A 24 43.85 17.97 58.12
C GLY A 24 43.32 18.45 56.76
N GLY A 25 44.05 18.25 55.66
CA GLY A 25 43.72 18.79 54.33
C GLY A 25 42.88 17.89 53.41
N GLY A 26 42.56 16.66 53.81
CA GLY A 26 41.87 15.67 52.97
C GLY A 26 40.35 15.58 53.12
N GLY A 27 39.69 16.63 53.62
CA GLY A 27 38.32 16.54 54.16
C GLY A 27 37.29 17.54 53.60
N CYS A 28 37.33 17.86 52.31
CA CYS A 28 36.21 18.53 51.62
C CYS A 28 35.94 17.85 50.26
N ALA A 29 35.88 16.51 50.24
CA ALA A 29 35.02 15.89 49.26
C ALA A 29 33.59 16.27 49.65
N LEU A 30 32.94 17.07 48.80
CA LEU A 30 31.51 17.33 48.83
C LEU A 30 30.79 15.99 48.94
N PHE A 31 30.46 15.55 50.16
CA PHE A 31 29.23 14.82 50.39
C PHE A 31 28.11 15.85 50.19
N ALA A 32 27.94 16.28 48.94
CA ALA A 32 26.60 16.53 48.46
C ALA A 32 25.87 15.24 48.82
N LYS A 33 25.02 15.29 49.86
CA LYS A 33 23.92 14.34 49.97
C LYS A 33 23.42 14.27 48.55
N LYS A 34 23.61 13.13 47.88
CA LYS A 34 22.79 12.77 46.74
C LYS A 34 21.43 12.66 47.39
N GLN A 35 20.77 13.79 47.53
CA GLN A 35 19.35 13.86 47.71
C GLN A 35 18.89 13.01 46.55
N GLU A 36 18.46 11.81 46.87
CA GLU A 36 17.77 10.96 45.95
C GLU A 36 16.55 11.79 45.60
N GLN A 37 16.75 12.62 44.58
CA GLN A 37 15.74 13.42 43.96
C GLN A 37 14.88 12.33 43.37
N VAL A 38 13.86 11.93 44.13
CA VAL A 38 12.80 11.07 43.64
C VAL A 38 12.42 11.73 42.34
N ALA A 39 12.81 11.12 41.22
CA ALA A 39 12.51 11.66 39.91
C ALA A 39 11.02 11.98 39.95
N PRO A 40 10.58 13.18 39.55
CA PRO A 40 9.15 13.48 39.58
C PRO A 40 8.46 12.31 38.91
N ILE A 41 7.57 11.64 39.64
CA ILE A 41 6.85 10.48 39.11
C ILE A 41 6.18 11.02 37.86
N ILE A 42 6.70 10.63 36.69
CA ILE A 42 6.10 11.00 35.42
C ILE A 42 4.85 10.15 35.36
N VAL A 43 3.75 10.67 35.89
CA VAL A 43 2.43 10.10 35.67
C VAL A 43 2.12 10.39 34.22
N LEU A 44 2.54 9.49 33.33
CA LEU A 44 2.13 9.52 31.94
C LEU A 44 0.60 9.57 31.93
N PRO A 45 -0.02 10.49 31.19
CA PRO A 45 -1.48 10.53 31.10
C PRO A 45 -1.94 9.15 30.65
N ILE A 46 -2.67 8.46 31.52
CA ILE A 46 -3.23 7.15 31.23
C ILE A 46 -4.12 7.32 30.02
N PHE A 47 -3.86 6.56 28.95
CA PHE A 47 -4.73 6.52 27.79
C PHE A 47 -6.15 6.12 28.25
N PRO A 48 -7.14 7.03 28.23
CA PRO A 48 -8.40 6.84 28.92
C PRO A 48 -9.14 5.57 28.49
N PRO A 49 -9.14 5.20 27.20
CA PRO A 49 -9.79 3.97 26.75
C PRO A 49 -9.04 2.66 27.05
N ARG A 50 -7.96 2.67 27.85
CA ARG A 50 -7.18 1.44 28.12
C ARG A 50 -8.04 0.34 28.75
N GLU A 51 -8.83 0.68 29.76
CA GLU A 51 -9.60 -0.31 30.52
C GLU A 51 -10.69 -0.95 29.65
N VAL A 52 -11.42 -0.15 28.87
CA VAL A 52 -12.46 -0.66 27.96
C VAL A 52 -11.91 -1.57 26.88
N MET A 53 -10.67 -1.34 26.43
CA MET A 53 -10.00 -2.24 25.50
C MET A 53 -9.63 -3.60 26.12
N GLN A 54 -9.51 -3.68 27.45
CA GLN A 54 -9.14 -4.90 28.16
C GLN A 54 -10.38 -5.70 28.58
N ASN A 55 -11.39 -5.03 29.13
CA ASN A 55 -12.60 -5.70 29.64
C ASN A 55 -13.71 -5.83 28.57
N GLY A 56 -13.65 -5.05 27.49
CA GLY A 56 -14.63 -5.06 26.41
C GLY A 56 -15.96 -4.40 26.76
N ASP A 57 -16.11 -3.76 27.91
CA ASP A 57 -17.36 -3.12 28.34
C ASP A 57 -17.54 -1.73 27.72
N TYR A 58 -17.73 -1.71 26.40
CA TYR A 58 -17.94 -0.49 25.65
C TYR A 58 -19.26 0.21 26.00
N ALA A 59 -20.26 -0.53 26.48
CA ALA A 59 -21.57 0.01 26.79
C ALA A 59 -21.52 0.88 28.04
N GLU A 60 -20.94 0.36 29.12
CA GLU A 60 -20.76 1.12 30.36
C GLU A 60 -19.80 2.29 30.15
N PHE A 61 -18.68 2.06 29.47
CA PHE A 61 -17.69 3.09 29.18
C PHE A 61 -18.27 4.25 28.36
N LEU A 62 -19.06 3.96 27.32
CA LEU A 62 -19.71 4.98 26.51
C LEU A 62 -20.72 5.79 27.32
N ARG A 63 -21.60 5.12 28.07
CA ARG A 63 -22.62 5.76 28.90
C ARG A 63 -21.99 6.67 29.96
N GLY A 64 -20.95 6.20 30.64
CA GLY A 64 -20.24 6.97 31.66
C GLY A 64 -19.59 8.22 31.08
N ASN A 65 -18.92 8.11 29.93
CA ASN A 65 -18.31 9.27 29.29
C ASN A 65 -19.33 10.25 28.71
N GLN A 66 -20.49 9.79 28.23
CA GLN A 66 -21.59 10.67 27.81
C GLN A 66 -22.14 11.49 28.98
N ALA A 67 -22.34 10.86 30.14
CA ALA A 67 -22.76 11.57 31.36
C ALA A 67 -21.69 12.58 31.81
N ASN A 68 -20.42 12.16 31.85
CA ASN A 68 -19.31 13.04 32.21
C ASN A 68 -19.22 14.24 31.27
N TRP A 69 -19.40 14.04 29.96
CA TRP A 69 -19.38 15.14 29.00
C TRP A 69 -20.55 16.11 29.19
N ALA A 70 -21.73 15.62 29.61
CA ALA A 70 -22.89 16.46 29.86
C ALA A 70 -22.74 17.34 31.12
N GLU A 71 -21.97 16.89 32.12
CA GLU A 71 -21.88 17.51 33.44
C GLU A 71 -20.52 18.16 33.75
N CYS A 72 -19.51 17.94 32.91
CA CYS A 72 -18.17 18.43 33.14
C CYS A 72 -18.13 19.97 33.21
N LYS A 73 -17.30 20.47 34.14
CA LYS A 73 -17.03 21.91 34.32
C LYS A 73 -15.59 22.28 34.02
N ASP A 74 -14.73 21.28 34.00
CA ASP A 74 -13.30 21.40 33.78
C ASP A 74 -12.96 21.00 32.35
N ASP A 75 -12.19 21.82 31.65
CA ASP A 75 -11.89 21.63 30.24
C ASP A 75 -11.14 20.33 29.98
N ASP A 76 -10.22 19.93 30.86
CA ASP A 76 -9.47 18.68 30.72
C ASP A 76 -10.39 17.46 30.91
N GLN A 77 -11.28 17.49 31.90
CA GLN A 77 -12.28 16.44 32.10
C GLN A 77 -13.27 16.34 30.93
N CYS A 78 -13.75 17.48 30.44
CA CYS A 78 -14.60 17.52 29.24
C CYS A 78 -13.88 16.94 28.02
N ALA A 79 -12.62 17.32 27.84
CA ALA A 79 -11.80 16.85 26.73
C ALA A 79 -11.55 15.34 26.80
N ILE A 80 -11.27 14.79 27.99
CA ILE A 80 -11.16 13.34 28.22
C ILE A 80 -12.46 12.61 27.86
N ALA A 81 -13.60 13.15 28.28
CA ALA A 81 -14.90 12.53 28.04
C ALA A 81 -15.22 12.46 26.54
N ILE A 82 -15.07 13.57 25.80
CA ILE A 82 -15.28 13.58 24.34
C ILE A 82 -14.27 12.67 23.64
N PHE A 83 -12.99 12.70 24.04
CA PHE A 83 -11.96 11.83 23.46
C PHE A 83 -12.35 10.35 23.60
N SER A 84 -12.84 9.97 24.78
CA SER A 84 -13.26 8.61 25.09
C SER A 84 -14.47 8.18 24.27
N ILE A 85 -15.46 9.07 24.10
CA ILE A 85 -16.61 8.84 23.21
C ILE A 85 -16.13 8.68 21.75
N ALA A 86 -15.27 9.58 21.28
CA ALA A 86 -14.71 9.54 19.94
C ALA A 86 -13.98 8.21 19.68
N PHE A 87 -13.20 7.74 20.65
CA PHE A 87 -12.52 6.44 20.59
C PHE A 87 -13.52 5.28 20.43
N VAL A 88 -14.58 5.21 21.22
CA VAL A 88 -15.58 4.14 21.13
C VAL A 88 -16.17 4.04 19.73
N TYR A 89 -16.44 5.17 19.08
CA TYR A 89 -16.96 5.18 17.71
C TYR A 89 -15.88 4.98 16.64
N ALA A 90 -14.63 5.35 16.91
CA ALA A 90 -13.53 5.24 15.95
C ALA A 90 -12.79 3.90 16.00
N TYR A 91 -12.93 3.13 17.08
CA TYR A 91 -12.19 1.88 17.27
C TYR A 91 -12.88 0.70 16.56
N PRO A 92 -12.26 0.04 15.56
CA PRO A 92 -12.94 -0.99 14.76
C PRO A 92 -13.44 -2.21 15.53
N THR A 93 -12.84 -2.52 16.69
CA THR A 93 -13.26 -3.65 17.54
C THR A 93 -14.44 -3.27 18.46
N SER A 94 -14.78 -1.99 18.58
CA SER A 94 -15.94 -1.56 19.35
C SER A 94 -17.24 -2.00 18.67
N PRO A 95 -18.22 -2.53 19.41
CA PRO A 95 -19.54 -2.85 18.86
C PRO A 95 -20.31 -1.61 18.39
N TYR A 96 -19.88 -0.41 18.82
CA TYR A 96 -20.45 0.87 18.40
C TYR A 96 -19.68 1.52 17.25
N TYR A 97 -18.75 0.80 16.60
CA TYR A 97 -17.91 1.36 15.56
C TYR A 97 -18.72 2.10 14.48
N ASN A 98 -18.45 3.40 14.38
CA ASN A 98 -19.00 4.30 13.38
C ASN A 98 -17.97 5.41 13.15
N LEU A 99 -17.10 5.19 12.17
CA LEU A 99 -15.97 6.09 11.90
C LEU A 99 -16.40 7.54 11.64
N LYS A 100 -17.56 7.77 11.00
CA LYS A 100 -18.09 9.11 10.74
C LYS A 100 -18.42 9.82 12.06
N LEU A 101 -19.04 9.10 12.99
CA LEU A 101 -19.39 9.63 14.30
C LEU A 101 -18.15 9.82 15.19
N GLY A 102 -17.17 8.90 15.12
CA GLY A 102 -15.87 9.07 15.78
C GLY A 102 -15.15 10.34 15.32
N LEU A 103 -15.07 10.56 14.00
CA LEU A 103 -14.51 11.79 13.43
C LEU A 103 -15.27 13.05 13.86
N TYR A 104 -16.61 12.98 13.92
CA TYR A 104 -17.42 14.10 14.42
C TYR A 104 -17.01 14.50 15.84
N TYR A 105 -16.90 13.54 16.77
CA TYR A 105 -16.50 13.85 18.14
C TYR A 105 -15.04 14.32 18.26
N PHE A 106 -14.12 13.81 17.43
CA PHE A 106 -12.77 14.38 17.40
C PHE A 106 -12.75 15.81 16.86
N ASP A 107 -13.53 16.12 15.82
CA ASP A 107 -13.64 17.49 15.29
C ASP A 107 -14.27 18.42 16.35
N GLU A 108 -15.28 17.97 17.11
CA GLU A 108 -15.85 18.70 18.26
C GLU A 108 -14.80 18.98 19.35
N LEU A 109 -13.99 17.97 19.68
CA LEU A 109 -12.92 18.08 20.67
C LEU A 109 -11.85 19.10 20.25
N ILE A 110 -11.43 19.07 18.98
CA ILE A 110 -10.47 20.02 18.42
C ILE A 110 -11.02 21.45 18.46
N GLN A 111 -12.32 21.63 18.19
CA GLN A 111 -12.94 22.95 18.16
C GLN A 111 -13.13 23.54 19.56
N LYS A 112 -13.61 22.73 20.51
CA LYS A 112 -13.96 23.20 21.86
C LYS A 112 -12.77 23.25 22.81
N TYR A 113 -11.82 22.31 22.70
CA TYR A 113 -10.70 22.19 23.65
C TYR A 113 -9.33 22.08 22.95
N PRO A 114 -8.98 23.00 22.02
CA PRO A 114 -7.79 22.89 21.18
C PRO A 114 -6.46 22.90 21.93
N GLN A 115 -6.42 23.49 23.13
CA GLN A 115 -5.20 23.65 23.93
C GLN A 115 -4.94 22.48 24.89
N THR A 116 -5.94 21.60 25.09
CA THR A 116 -5.79 20.43 25.95
C THR A 116 -4.91 19.38 25.26
N PRO A 117 -4.19 18.53 26.02
CA PRO A 117 -3.46 17.40 25.45
C PRO A 117 -4.35 16.51 24.56
N TRP A 118 -5.62 16.34 24.92
CA TRP A 118 -6.59 15.53 24.17
C TRP A 118 -7.06 16.20 22.88
N GLY A 119 -7.19 17.53 22.85
CA GLY A 119 -7.42 18.29 21.63
C GLY A 119 -6.28 18.11 20.61
N LEU A 120 -5.03 18.16 21.08
CA LEU A 120 -3.85 17.92 20.24
C LEU A 120 -3.82 16.48 19.71
N GLN A 121 -4.09 15.49 20.57
CA GLN A 121 -4.17 14.09 20.16
C GLN A 121 -5.32 13.86 19.15
N ALA A 122 -6.48 14.47 19.38
CA ALA A 122 -7.65 14.37 18.50
C ALA A 122 -7.34 14.86 17.08
N LYS A 123 -6.54 15.92 16.94
CA LYS A 123 -6.07 16.41 15.65
C LYS A 123 -5.24 15.35 14.91
N VAL A 124 -4.27 14.75 15.60
CA VAL A 124 -3.42 13.69 15.03
C VAL A 124 -4.27 12.49 14.59
N TRP A 125 -5.19 12.02 15.45
CA TRP A 125 -6.08 10.91 15.12
C TRP A 125 -7.00 11.24 13.94
N SER A 126 -7.56 12.45 13.89
CA SER A 126 -8.43 12.90 12.80
C SER A 126 -7.69 12.94 11.47
N ASP A 127 -6.48 13.51 11.44
CA ASP A 127 -5.66 13.57 10.23
C ASP A 127 -5.29 12.17 9.75
N PHE A 128 -4.88 11.29 10.66
CA PHE A 128 -4.57 9.89 10.36
C PHE A 128 -5.78 9.16 9.76
N MET A 129 -6.95 9.25 10.40
CA MET A 129 -8.16 8.58 9.93
C MET A 129 -8.66 9.13 8.60
N LYS A 130 -8.67 10.45 8.41
CA LYS A 130 -9.05 11.09 7.13
C LYS A 130 -8.13 10.59 6.00
N LYS A 131 -6.83 10.48 6.26
CA LYS A 131 -5.86 9.91 5.31
C LYS A 131 -6.11 8.42 5.04
N SER A 132 -6.43 7.64 6.07
CA SER A 132 -6.75 6.21 5.94
C SER A 132 -7.99 5.98 5.05
N ILE A 133 -9.07 6.73 5.28
CA ILE A 133 -10.30 6.69 4.45
C ILE A 133 -9.99 7.01 2.98
N ALA A 134 -9.20 8.06 2.73
CA ALA A 134 -8.82 8.45 1.38
C ALA A 134 -8.00 7.36 0.68
N SER A 135 -7.08 6.71 1.41
CA SER A 135 -6.28 5.59 0.93
C SER A 135 -7.15 4.37 0.58
N GLU A 136 -8.07 3.99 1.45
CA GLU A 136 -8.98 2.86 1.21
C GLU A 136 -9.88 3.07 -0.02
N LYS A 137 -10.42 4.29 -0.19
CA LYS A 137 -11.20 4.65 -1.37
C LYS A 137 -10.39 4.51 -2.65
N SER A 138 -9.12 4.91 -2.61
CA SER A 138 -8.19 4.80 -3.75
C SER A 138 -7.87 3.35 -4.06
N ARG A 139 -7.64 2.52 -3.04
CA ARG A 139 -7.43 1.07 -3.17
C ARG A 139 -8.64 0.37 -3.78
N TYR A 140 -9.85 0.72 -3.36
CA TYR A 140 -11.08 0.15 -3.94
C TYR A 140 -11.23 0.49 -5.42
N ARG A 141 -10.99 1.76 -5.80
CA ARG A 141 -11.02 2.19 -7.20
C ARG A 141 -10.00 1.43 -8.04
N LEU A 142 -8.76 1.33 -7.56
CA LEU A 142 -7.70 0.62 -8.27
C LEU A 142 -8.03 -0.86 -8.45
N LYS A 143 -8.59 -1.51 -7.42
CA LYS A 143 -9.03 -2.90 -7.49
C LYS A 143 -10.09 -3.11 -8.58
N ASN A 144 -11.05 -2.19 -8.71
CA ASN A 144 -12.07 -2.27 -9.75
C ASN A 144 -11.49 -2.05 -11.14
N THR A 145 -10.54 -1.13 -11.30
CA THR A 145 -9.82 -0.91 -12.56
C THR A 145 -9.02 -2.14 -12.97
N ILE A 146 -8.32 -2.78 -12.02
CA ILE A 146 -7.60 -4.04 -12.27
C ILE A 146 -8.57 -5.12 -12.74
N LYS A 147 -9.68 -5.32 -12.03
CA LYS A 147 -10.70 -6.31 -12.42
C LYS A 147 -11.23 -6.08 -13.84
N TYR A 148 -11.54 -4.84 -14.20
CA TYR A 148 -12.00 -4.49 -15.54
C TYR A 148 -10.93 -4.77 -16.60
N LYS A 149 -9.68 -4.34 -16.36
CA LYS A 149 -8.57 -4.60 -17.27
C LYS A 149 -8.28 -6.09 -17.44
N ASP A 150 -8.37 -6.89 -16.38
CA ASP A 150 -8.21 -8.33 -16.45
C ASP A 150 -9.28 -8.98 -17.34
N THR A 151 -10.53 -8.51 -17.27
CA THR A 151 -11.59 -9.00 -18.16
C THR A 151 -11.34 -8.62 -19.62
N THR A 152 -10.85 -7.40 -19.88
CA THR A 152 -10.49 -6.95 -21.24
C THR A 152 -9.31 -7.75 -21.79
N ILE A 153 -8.28 -8.00 -20.98
CA ILE A 153 -7.12 -8.82 -21.38
C ILE A 153 -7.57 -10.22 -21.76
N LYS A 154 -8.45 -10.85 -20.98
CA LYS A 154 -9.00 -12.18 -21.30
C LYS A 154 -9.76 -12.19 -22.63
N ASP A 155 -10.59 -11.18 -22.88
CA ASP A 155 -11.33 -11.08 -24.13
C ASP A 155 -10.40 -10.89 -25.33
N LEU A 156 -9.42 -10.00 -25.21
CA LEU A 156 -8.42 -9.78 -26.25
C LEU A 156 -7.58 -11.02 -26.53
N HIS A 157 -7.17 -11.78 -25.51
CA HIS A 157 -6.49 -13.06 -25.72
C HIS A 157 -7.34 -14.04 -26.51
N LYS A 158 -8.64 -14.15 -26.19
CA LYS A 158 -9.56 -15.00 -26.97
C LYS A 158 -9.67 -14.54 -28.42
N GLN A 159 -9.71 -13.23 -28.67
CA GLN A 159 -9.73 -12.70 -30.03
C GLN A 159 -8.43 -13.06 -30.79
N ILE A 160 -7.27 -12.93 -30.14
CA ILE A 160 -5.97 -13.31 -30.73
C ILE A 160 -5.98 -14.80 -31.10
N GLU A 161 -6.39 -15.69 -30.19
CA GLU A 161 -6.49 -17.13 -30.46
C GLU A 161 -7.39 -17.42 -31.66
N GLN A 162 -8.53 -16.73 -31.77
CA GLN A 162 -9.42 -16.86 -32.92
C GLN A 162 -8.79 -16.34 -34.23
N PHE A 163 -8.04 -15.23 -34.17
CA PHE A 163 -7.33 -14.72 -35.34
C PHE A 163 -6.25 -15.69 -35.82
N GLU A 164 -5.48 -16.28 -34.90
CA GLU A 164 -4.45 -17.28 -35.21
C GLU A 164 -5.06 -18.54 -35.84
N GLU A 165 -6.18 -19.03 -35.33
CA GLU A 165 -6.91 -20.17 -35.91
C GLU A 165 -7.44 -19.86 -37.31
N ASN A 166 -8.04 -18.68 -37.49
CA ASN A 166 -8.53 -18.22 -38.79
C ASN A 166 -7.40 -18.08 -39.81
N GLU A 167 -6.24 -17.55 -39.40
CA GLU A 167 -5.07 -17.44 -40.27
C GLU A 167 -4.54 -18.81 -40.68
N ALA A 168 -4.48 -19.78 -39.76
CA ALA A 168 -4.09 -21.16 -40.07
C ALA A 168 -5.05 -21.81 -41.08
N ASN A 169 -6.36 -21.66 -40.86
CA ASN A 169 -7.40 -22.17 -41.77
C ASN A 169 -7.31 -21.52 -43.15
N MET A 170 -7.05 -20.22 -43.22
CA MET A 170 -6.88 -19.49 -44.48
C MET A 170 -5.66 -20.00 -45.26
N LYS A 171 -4.51 -20.21 -44.59
CA LYS A 171 -3.31 -20.79 -45.20
C LYS A 171 -3.53 -22.22 -45.69
N GLU A 172 -4.31 -23.02 -44.97
CA GLU A 172 -4.68 -24.36 -45.42
C GLU A 172 -5.57 -24.31 -46.67
N HIS A 173 -6.56 -23.41 -46.70
CA HIS A 173 -7.39 -23.18 -47.87
C HIS A 173 -6.59 -22.72 -49.09
N GLU A 174 -5.64 -21.80 -48.90
CA GLU A 174 -4.75 -21.32 -49.96
C GLU A 174 -3.89 -22.46 -50.55
N LYS A 175 -3.30 -23.31 -49.70
CA LYS A 175 -2.58 -24.51 -50.15
C LYS A 175 -3.46 -25.47 -50.96
N LYS A 176 -4.73 -25.63 -50.60
CA LYS A 176 -5.68 -26.48 -51.35
C LYS A 176 -6.03 -25.89 -52.71
N ILE A 177 -5.97 -24.56 -52.86
CA ILE A 177 -6.23 -23.86 -54.12
C ILE A 177 -4.99 -23.88 -55.03
N GLU A 178 -3.79 -23.74 -54.47
CA GLU A 178 -2.52 -23.77 -55.22
C GLU A 178 -2.08 -25.17 -55.64
N GLN A 179 -2.57 -26.23 -54.99
CA GLN A 179 -2.38 -27.58 -55.52
C GLN A 179 -3.03 -27.64 -56.91
N PRO A 180 -2.25 -27.94 -57.98
CA PRO A 180 -2.83 -28.11 -59.30
C PRO A 180 -3.91 -29.17 -59.16
N LYS A 181 -5.15 -28.85 -59.58
CA LYS A 181 -6.10 -29.92 -59.87
C LYS A 181 -5.39 -30.83 -60.85
N GLU A 182 -4.99 -32.02 -60.40
CA GLU A 182 -4.52 -33.08 -61.27
C GLU A 182 -5.60 -33.18 -62.34
N VAL A 183 -5.27 -32.78 -63.58
CA VAL A 183 -6.19 -32.88 -64.69
C VAL A 183 -6.46 -34.36 -64.81
N ASP A 184 -7.66 -34.79 -64.37
CA ASP A 184 -8.07 -36.18 -64.41
C ASP A 184 -7.68 -36.75 -65.78
N PRO A 185 -6.98 -37.89 -65.86
CA PRO A 185 -6.54 -38.48 -67.12
C PRO A 185 -7.66 -38.64 -68.16
N VAL A 186 -8.93 -38.69 -67.74
CA VAL A 186 -10.10 -38.65 -68.64
C VAL A 186 -10.27 -37.27 -69.29
N THR A 187 -10.01 -36.19 -68.56
CA THR A 187 -10.10 -34.80 -69.03
C THR A 187 -8.95 -34.45 -69.97
N ASP A 188 -7.71 -34.87 -69.67
CA ASP A 188 -6.56 -34.70 -70.57
C ASP A 188 -6.75 -35.47 -71.89
N LYS A 189 -7.30 -36.69 -71.83
CA LYS A 189 -7.66 -37.44 -73.05
C LYS A 189 -8.72 -36.74 -73.89
N ARG A 190 -9.78 -36.21 -73.26
CA ARG A 190 -10.83 -35.47 -73.98
C ARG A 190 -10.31 -34.18 -74.62
N GLU A 191 -9.42 -33.45 -73.94
CA GLU A 191 -8.76 -32.27 -74.53
C GLU A 191 -7.95 -32.65 -75.77
N LYS A 192 -7.13 -33.71 -75.68
CA LYS A 192 -6.35 -34.21 -76.82
C LYS A 192 -7.21 -34.69 -77.99
N GLU A 193 -8.35 -35.31 -77.71
CA GLU A 193 -9.33 -35.69 -78.75
C GLU A 193 -9.98 -34.46 -79.39
N LEU A 194 -10.32 -33.45 -78.58
CA LEU A 194 -10.90 -32.21 -79.07
C LEU A 194 -9.91 -31.41 -79.94
N GLU A 195 -8.65 -31.35 -79.55
CA GLU A 195 -7.58 -30.74 -80.36
C GLU A 195 -7.44 -31.42 -81.73
N LYS A 196 -7.47 -32.77 -81.75
CA LYS A 196 -7.43 -33.52 -83.01
C LYS A 196 -8.65 -33.23 -83.90
N LEU A 197 -9.83 -33.08 -83.31
CA LEU A 197 -11.04 -32.73 -84.05
C LEU A 197 -10.98 -31.31 -84.61
N ILE A 198 -10.47 -30.35 -83.83
CA ILE A 198 -10.27 -28.97 -84.28
C ILE A 198 -9.28 -28.92 -85.45
N GLU A 199 -8.16 -29.63 -85.35
CA GLU A 199 -7.16 -29.68 -86.43
C GLU A 199 -7.73 -30.32 -87.69
N LYS A 200 -8.50 -31.40 -87.55
CA LYS A 200 -9.19 -32.02 -88.67
C LYS A 200 -10.22 -31.09 -89.31
N SER A 201 -10.99 -30.34 -88.51
CA SER A 201 -11.94 -29.34 -89.01
C SER A 201 -11.20 -28.26 -89.81
N ARG A 202 -10.08 -27.76 -89.28
CA ARG A 202 -9.27 -26.74 -89.93
C ARG A 202 -8.71 -27.22 -91.28
N GLN A 203 -8.29 -28.48 -91.37
CA GLN A 203 -7.85 -29.06 -92.64
C GLN A 203 -8.99 -29.17 -93.65
N ILE A 204 -10.20 -29.50 -93.21
CA ILE A 204 -11.39 -29.53 -94.07
C ILE A 204 -11.69 -28.13 -94.61
N ASP A 205 -11.66 -27.10 -93.75
CA ASP A 205 -11.90 -25.71 -94.19
C ASP A 205 -10.87 -25.27 -95.24
N ILE A 206 -9.59 -25.61 -95.05
CA ILE A 206 -8.53 -25.35 -96.03
C ILE A 206 -8.81 -26.08 -97.36
N GLU A 207 -9.33 -27.31 -97.30
CA GLU A 207 -9.65 -28.10 -98.49
C GLU A 207 -10.86 -27.54 -99.26
N ILE A 208 -11.90 -27.09 -98.53
CA ILE A 208 -13.08 -26.45 -99.10
C ILE A 208 -12.66 -25.17 -99.84
N ASP A 209 -11.91 -24.28 -99.19
CA ASP A 209 -11.38 -23.05 -99.79
C ASP A 209 -10.56 -23.33 -101.06
N ARG A 210 -9.78 -24.41 -101.06
CA ARG A 210 -9.01 -24.83 -102.23
C ARG A 210 -9.93 -25.26 -103.38
N LYS A 211 -10.92 -26.11 -103.12
CA LYS A 211 -11.86 -26.59 -104.15
C LYS A 211 -12.73 -25.45 -104.67
N GLU A 212 -13.14 -24.51 -103.83
CA GLU A 212 -13.89 -23.33 -104.26
C GLU A 212 -13.05 -22.45 -105.22
N ARG A 213 -11.76 -22.24 -104.92
CA ARG A 213 -10.83 -21.55 -105.83
C ARG A 213 -10.55 -22.31 -107.13
N GLU A 214 -10.62 -23.64 -107.13
CA GLU A 214 -10.49 -24.47 -108.33
C GLU A 214 -11.75 -24.46 -109.20
N LEU A 215 -12.94 -24.36 -108.59
CA LEU A 215 -14.23 -24.27 -109.30
C LEU A 215 -14.51 -22.88 -109.88
N LEU A 216 -13.83 -21.84 -109.38
CA LEU A 216 -13.94 -20.46 -109.86
C LEU A 216 -12.89 -20.09 -110.94
N ARG A 217 -12.09 -21.06 -111.42
CA ARG A 217 -11.21 -20.93 -112.59
C ARG A 217 -11.83 -21.57 -113.82
#